data_AF-A0A7C3G3E7-F1
#
_entry.id   AF-A0A7C3G3E7-F1
#
_cell.length_a   1.000
_cell.length_b   1.000
_cell.length_c   1.000
_cell.angle_alpha   90.00
_cell.angle_beta   90.00
_cell.angle_gamma   90.00
#
_symmetry.space_group_name_H-M   'P 1'
#
loop_
_entity.id
_entity.type
_entity.pdbx_description
1 polymer ?
#
loop_
_entity_poly.entity_id
_entity_poly.type
_entity_poly.pdbx_seq_one_letter_code
_entity_poly.pdbx_strand_id
1 'polypeptide(L)'
;MNEQDILNLIKKDKWMMKVLKIAEELNFPDWVIGAGFVRNKVWDYLHGFSNLKVDTNDIDLVYFDSKGNSKESDKKISQKLKEQTSIDWEVRNQFYMHTKNGVSPYKSTKDALSRWPETATSLGVKLENGDL
;
A
#
# COMPACT_ATOMS: atom_id res chain seq x y z
N MET A 1 -10.95 16.35 -9.32
CA MET A 1 -10.33 15.83 -8.08
C MET A 1 -8.84 16.06 -8.18
N ASN A 2 -8.24 16.65 -7.17
CA ASN A 2 -6.79 16.85 -7.04
C ASN A 2 -6.22 15.96 -5.91
N GLU A 3 -4.92 16.05 -5.64
CA GLU A 3 -4.26 15.29 -4.56
C GLU A 3 -4.89 15.56 -3.19
N GLN A 4 -5.15 16.83 -2.85
CA GLN A 4 -5.73 17.20 -1.56
C GLN A 4 -7.13 16.60 -1.36
N ASP A 5 -7.94 16.50 -2.42
CA ASP A 5 -9.24 15.83 -2.37
C ASP A 5 -9.08 14.36 -2.00
N ILE A 6 -8.11 13.66 -2.60
CA ILE A 6 -7.82 12.24 -2.32
C ILE A 6 -7.36 12.07 -0.86
N LEU A 7 -6.41 12.90 -0.41
CA LEU A 7 -5.93 12.86 0.98
C LEU A 7 -7.09 13.10 1.96
N ASN A 8 -7.98 14.04 1.67
CA ASN A 8 -9.16 14.30 2.49
C ASN A 8 -10.14 13.12 2.50
N LEU A 9 -10.30 12.41 1.38
CA LEU A 9 -11.13 11.20 1.31
C LEU A 9 -10.58 10.08 2.19
N ILE A 10 -9.26 9.88 2.16
CA ILE A 10 -8.57 8.88 2.98
C ILE A 10 -8.65 9.26 4.47
N LYS A 11 -8.36 10.53 4.83
CA LYS A 11 -8.43 11.01 6.22
C LYS A 11 -9.81 10.84 6.86
N LYS A 12 -10.88 10.98 6.06
CA LYS A 12 -12.27 10.80 6.54
C LYS A 12 -12.66 9.32 6.68
N ASP A 13 -11.94 8.41 6.03
CA ASP A 13 -12.20 6.98 6.08
C ASP A 13 -11.47 6.35 7.28
N LYS A 14 -12.23 6.05 8.34
CA LYS A 14 -11.69 5.47 9.57
C LYS A 14 -11.02 4.11 9.34
N TRP A 15 -11.51 3.32 8.39
CA TRP A 15 -10.93 2.01 8.10
C TRP A 15 -9.58 2.18 7.39
N MET A 16 -9.50 3.06 6.38
CA MET A 16 -8.23 3.32 5.71
C MET A 16 -7.18 3.89 6.66
N MET A 17 -7.56 4.84 7.52
CA MET A 17 -6.65 5.39 8.53
C MET A 17 -6.19 4.33 9.54
N LYS A 18 -7.04 3.35 9.88
CA LYS A 18 -6.64 2.23 10.75
C LYS A 18 -5.60 1.33 10.04
N VAL A 19 -5.82 1.00 8.77
CA VAL A 19 -4.87 0.21 7.96
C VAL A 19 -3.53 0.92 7.85
N LEU A 20 -3.54 2.24 7.59
CA LEU A 20 -2.31 3.03 7.47
C LEU A 20 -1.52 3.12 8.79
N LYS A 21 -2.20 3.22 9.93
CA LYS A 21 -1.55 3.16 11.25
C LYS A 21 -0.87 1.81 11.51
N ILE A 22 -1.55 0.71 11.15
CA ILE A 22 -0.95 -0.63 11.28
C ILE A 22 0.32 -0.74 10.41
N ALA A 23 0.31 -0.18 9.20
CA ALA A 23 1.49 -0.17 8.34
C ALA A 23 2.62 0.73 8.89
N GLU A 24 2.29 1.90 9.44
CA GLU A 24 3.25 2.81 10.09
C GLU A 24 3.96 2.12 11.26
N GLU A 25 3.25 1.35 12.08
CA GLU A 25 3.79 0.61 13.23
C GLU A 25 4.86 -0.45 12.83
N LEU A 26 4.89 -0.88 11.58
CA LEU A 26 5.89 -1.84 11.09
C LEU A 26 7.28 -1.20 10.91
N ASN A 27 7.36 0.14 10.87
CA ASN A 27 8.60 0.89 10.77
C ASN A 27 9.50 0.46 9.59
N PHE A 28 8.90 0.07 8.46
CA PHE A 28 9.67 -0.22 7.26
C PHE A 28 10.30 1.07 6.71
N PRO A 29 11.52 1.01 6.15
CA PRO A 29 12.06 2.13 5.38
C PRO A 29 11.32 2.26 4.05
N ASP A 30 11.07 3.50 3.61
CA ASP A 30 10.49 3.82 2.30
C ASP A 30 9.29 2.91 1.99
N TRP A 31 8.18 3.06 2.73
CA TRP A 31 6.98 2.23 2.56
C TRP A 31 5.79 3.03 2.03
N VAL A 32 4.91 2.35 1.30
CA VAL A 32 3.62 2.87 0.84
C VAL A 32 2.59 1.74 0.76
N ILE A 33 1.31 2.08 0.95
CA ILE A 33 0.19 1.23 0.54
C ILE A 33 -0.36 1.77 -0.77
N GLY A 34 -0.54 0.91 -1.77
CA GLY A 34 -0.96 1.33 -3.12
C GLY A 34 -2.14 0.56 -3.70
N ALA A 35 -2.19 0.53 -5.04
CA ALA A 35 -3.05 -0.33 -5.85
C ALA A 35 -4.55 -0.10 -5.59
N GLY A 36 -5.30 -1.17 -5.33
CA GLY A 36 -6.73 -1.14 -5.08
C GLY A 36 -7.10 -0.26 -3.90
N PHE A 37 -6.22 -0.11 -2.90
CA PHE A 37 -6.51 0.64 -1.68
C PHE A 37 -6.90 2.10 -1.94
N VAL A 38 -6.12 2.80 -2.76
CA VAL A 38 -6.40 4.21 -3.09
C VAL A 38 -7.31 4.30 -4.32
N ARG A 39 -7.06 3.48 -5.36
CA ARG A 39 -7.83 3.50 -6.61
C ARG A 39 -9.32 3.25 -6.35
N ASN A 40 -9.65 2.21 -5.58
CA ASN A 40 -11.05 1.86 -5.33
C ASN A 40 -11.74 2.93 -4.48
N LYS A 41 -11.04 3.54 -3.51
CA LYS A 41 -11.59 4.68 -2.74
C LYS A 41 -11.97 5.86 -3.63
N VAL A 42 -11.07 6.22 -4.55
CA VAL A 42 -11.31 7.32 -5.50
C VAL A 42 -12.46 6.99 -6.43
N TRP A 43 -12.52 5.76 -6.96
CA TRP A 43 -13.60 5.33 -7.83
C TRP A 43 -14.95 5.28 -7.12
N ASP A 44 -15.01 4.76 -5.90
CA ASP A 44 -16.23 4.76 -5.09
C ASP A 44 -16.79 6.17 -4.96
N TYR A 45 -15.93 7.13 -4.61
CA TYR A 45 -16.34 8.52 -4.50
C TYR A 45 -16.83 9.12 -5.83
N LEU A 46 -16.09 8.90 -6.93
CA LEU A 46 -16.44 9.45 -8.24
C LEU A 46 -17.74 8.88 -8.82
N HIS A 47 -18.09 7.64 -8.47
CA HIS A 47 -19.33 6.99 -8.92
C HIS A 47 -20.48 7.15 -7.91
N GLY A 48 -20.27 7.87 -6.81
CA GLY A 48 -21.29 8.11 -5.79
C GLY A 48 -21.58 6.91 -4.90
N PHE A 49 -20.68 5.92 -4.83
CA PHE A 49 -20.78 4.82 -3.88
C PHE A 49 -20.36 5.28 -2.48
N SER A 50 -21.22 5.05 -1.50
CA SER A 50 -21.00 5.40 -0.10
C SER A 50 -20.78 4.16 0.77
N ASN A 51 -19.82 3.34 0.37
CA ASN A 51 -19.44 2.14 1.11
C ASN A 51 -18.78 2.53 2.45
N LEU A 52 -19.08 1.78 3.53
CA LEU A 52 -18.47 1.98 4.85
C LEU A 52 -16.98 1.59 4.89
N LYS A 53 -16.55 0.79 3.91
CA LYS A 53 -15.20 0.28 3.73
C LYS A 53 -14.92 0.21 2.23
N VAL A 54 -13.68 0.52 1.82
CA VAL A 54 -13.22 0.28 0.45
C VAL A 54 -13.30 -1.22 0.15
N ASP A 55 -13.98 -1.57 -0.94
CA ASP A 55 -14.01 -2.96 -1.40
C ASP A 55 -12.66 -3.32 -2.01
N THR A 56 -11.84 -4.04 -1.25
CA THR A 56 -10.53 -4.56 -1.69
C THR A 56 -10.34 -5.94 -1.10
N ASN A 57 -9.82 -6.85 -1.91
CA ASN A 57 -9.54 -8.23 -1.50
C ASN A 57 -8.33 -8.27 -0.56
N ASP A 58 -7.37 -7.37 -0.79
CA ASP A 58 -6.05 -7.34 -0.19
C ASP A 58 -5.52 -5.92 0.01
N ILE A 59 -4.44 -5.82 0.80
CA ILE A 59 -3.67 -4.60 1.05
C ILE A 59 -2.25 -4.79 0.52
N ASP A 60 -1.93 -4.11 -0.58
CA ASP A 60 -0.58 -4.03 -1.13
C ASP A 60 0.31 -3.09 -0.31
N LEU A 61 1.01 -3.64 0.68
CA LEU A 61 2.02 -2.91 1.45
C LEU A 61 3.40 -3.18 0.85
N VAL A 62 3.94 -2.20 0.14
CA VAL A 62 5.26 -2.30 -0.45
C VAL A 62 6.25 -1.39 0.26
N TYR A 63 7.48 -1.84 0.37
CA TYR A 63 8.56 -1.06 0.96
C TYR A 63 9.88 -1.34 0.25
N PHE A 64 10.88 -0.50 0.44
CA PHE A 64 12.20 -0.70 -0.15
C PHE A 64 13.28 -0.75 0.93
N ASP A 65 13.84 -1.94 1.15
CA ASP A 65 14.98 -2.13 2.03
C ASP A 65 16.06 -2.98 1.35
N SER A 66 17.20 -2.37 1.05
CA SER A 66 18.36 -3.08 0.47
C SER A 66 19.19 -3.84 1.49
N LYS A 67 19.03 -3.54 2.79
CA LYS A 67 19.81 -4.12 3.88
C LYS A 67 19.04 -5.19 4.65
N GLY A 68 17.75 -5.37 4.37
CA GLY A 68 16.86 -6.14 5.21
C GLY A 68 15.77 -6.92 4.48
N ASN A 69 15.21 -7.89 5.22
CA ASN A 69 14.07 -8.76 4.92
C ASN A 69 14.14 -9.63 3.66
N SER A 70 14.04 -10.94 3.88
CA SER A 70 13.86 -11.91 2.81
C SER A 70 12.37 -12.05 2.44
N LYS A 71 12.12 -12.70 1.31
CA LYS A 71 10.77 -13.09 0.87
C LYS A 71 10.02 -13.90 1.94
N GLU A 72 10.72 -14.70 2.71
CA GLU A 72 10.15 -15.49 3.82
C GLU A 72 9.74 -14.60 4.99
N SER A 73 10.53 -13.56 5.32
CA SER A 73 10.14 -12.57 6.33
C SER A 73 8.88 -11.82 5.93
N ASP A 74 8.80 -11.36 4.67
CA ASP A 74 7.62 -10.70 4.12
C ASP A 74 6.35 -11.57 4.23
N LYS A 75 6.48 -12.87 3.91
CA LYS A 75 5.37 -13.82 4.05
C LYS A 75 4.92 -13.99 5.50
N LYS A 76 5.86 -14.05 6.45
CA LYS A 76 5.54 -14.14 7.88
C LYS A 76 4.81 -12.90 8.39
N ILE A 77 5.25 -11.71 7.97
CA ILE A 77 4.61 -10.44 8.33
C ILE A 77 3.20 -10.38 7.73
N SER A 78 3.05 -10.75 6.45
CA SER A 78 1.75 -10.84 5.78
C SER A 78 0.77 -11.75 6.54
N GLN A 79 1.23 -12.94 6.96
CA GLN A 79 0.42 -13.86 7.75
C GLN A 79 0.03 -13.28 9.11
N LYS A 80 0.98 -12.68 9.84
CA LYS A 80 0.72 -12.05 11.14
C LYS A 80 -0.32 -10.93 11.02
N LEU A 81 -0.20 -10.08 9.99
CA LEU A 81 -1.16 -9.00 9.74
C LEU A 81 -2.54 -9.55 9.38
N LYS A 82 -2.60 -10.64 8.61
CA LYS A 82 -3.86 -11.33 8.31
C LYS A 82 -4.53 -11.86 9.57
N GLU A 83 -3.78 -12.51 10.46
CA GLU A 83 -4.30 -13.00 11.73
C GLU A 83 -4.81 -11.86 12.63
N GLN A 84 -4.10 -10.73 12.66
CA GLN A 84 -4.46 -9.56 13.48
C GLN A 84 -5.66 -8.77 12.93
N THR A 85 -5.79 -8.67 11.61
CA THR A 85 -6.74 -7.74 10.95
C THR A 85 -7.88 -8.43 10.24
N SER A 86 -7.78 -9.75 10.01
CA SER A 86 -8.69 -10.53 9.17
C SER A 86 -8.77 -10.02 7.72
N ILE A 87 -7.72 -9.38 7.22
CA ILE A 87 -7.58 -8.86 5.85
C ILE A 87 -6.36 -9.53 5.21
N ASP A 88 -6.38 -9.80 3.92
CA ASP A 88 -5.19 -10.26 3.22
C ASP A 88 -4.19 -9.12 3.03
N TRP A 89 -2.95 -9.32 3.48
CA TRP A 89 -1.86 -8.37 3.30
C TRP A 89 -0.82 -8.94 2.35
N GLU A 90 -0.44 -8.14 1.35
CA GLU A 90 0.60 -8.41 0.39
C GLU A 90 1.84 -7.58 0.76
N VAL A 91 2.57 -8.01 1.79
CA VAL A 91 3.80 -7.31 2.20
C VAL A 91 4.93 -7.70 1.24
N ARG A 92 5.54 -6.72 0.57
CA ARG A 92 6.58 -6.98 -0.45
C ARG A 92 7.73 -5.98 -0.38
N ASN A 93 8.92 -6.46 -0.06
CA ASN A 93 10.14 -5.69 -0.26
C ASN A 93 10.45 -5.59 -1.76
N GLN A 94 10.43 -4.38 -2.29
CA GLN A 94 10.70 -4.11 -3.69
C GLN A 94 12.16 -4.40 -4.06
N PHE A 95 13.09 -4.42 -3.11
CA PHE A 95 14.51 -4.70 -3.38
C PHE A 95 14.73 -5.96 -4.23
N TYR A 96 14.05 -7.07 -3.92
CA TYR A 96 14.20 -8.35 -4.65
C TYR A 96 13.15 -8.57 -5.76
N MET A 97 12.10 -7.74 -5.83
CA MET A 97 10.96 -7.99 -6.73
C MET A 97 11.32 -7.89 -8.22
N HIS A 98 12.39 -7.17 -8.55
CA HIS A 98 12.91 -7.08 -9.91
C HIS A 98 13.26 -8.46 -10.51
N THR A 99 13.74 -9.40 -9.70
CA THR A 99 14.06 -10.77 -10.13
C THR A 99 12.81 -11.55 -10.53
N LYS A 100 11.73 -11.40 -9.74
CA LYS A 100 10.43 -12.03 -10.06
C LYS A 100 9.81 -11.41 -11.32
N ASN A 101 9.97 -10.10 -11.47
CA ASN A 101 9.35 -9.32 -12.54
C ASN A 101 10.17 -9.33 -13.84
N GLY A 102 11.40 -9.86 -13.83
CA GLY A 102 12.28 -9.91 -15.01
C GLY A 102 12.76 -8.53 -15.49
N VAL A 103 12.93 -7.59 -14.56
CA VAL A 103 13.30 -6.19 -14.85
C VAL A 103 14.57 -5.77 -14.12
N SER A 104 15.13 -4.62 -14.47
CA SER A 104 16.25 -4.03 -13.74
C SER A 104 15.87 -3.71 -12.28
N PRO A 105 16.82 -3.83 -11.32
CA PRO A 105 16.59 -3.50 -9.91
C PRO A 105 15.89 -2.15 -9.72
N TYR A 106 14.94 -2.13 -8.79
CA TYR A 106 14.30 -0.88 -8.35
C TYR A 106 15.24 -0.11 -7.43
N LYS A 107 15.09 1.21 -7.38
CA LYS A 107 15.90 2.11 -6.54
C LYS A 107 15.17 2.63 -5.30
N SER A 108 13.85 2.54 -5.29
CA SER A 108 12.94 3.01 -4.23
C SER A 108 11.54 2.44 -4.47
N THR A 109 10.61 2.64 -3.53
CA THR A 109 9.20 2.35 -3.77
C THR A 109 8.63 3.18 -4.89
N LYS A 110 8.98 4.48 -4.99
CA LYS A 110 8.53 5.35 -6.08
C LYS A 110 8.92 4.80 -7.46
N ASP A 111 10.16 4.32 -7.61
CA ASP A 111 10.61 3.69 -8.85
C ASP A 111 9.87 2.37 -9.12
N ALA A 112 9.64 1.56 -8.09
CA ALA A 112 8.86 0.32 -8.21
C ALA A 112 7.40 0.59 -8.64
N LEU A 113 6.72 1.54 -8.00
CA LEU A 113 5.34 1.95 -8.33
C LEU A 113 5.23 2.49 -9.75
N SER A 114 6.22 3.24 -10.23
CA SER A 114 6.22 3.79 -11.60
C SER A 114 6.24 2.73 -12.70
N ARG A 115 6.54 1.47 -12.33
CA ARG A 115 6.63 0.33 -13.24
C ARG A 115 5.51 -0.68 -13.01
N TRP A 116 4.48 -0.32 -12.24
CA TRP A 116 3.29 -1.14 -12.11
C TRP A 116 2.50 -1.16 -13.43
N PRO A 117 1.73 -2.25 -13.70
CA PRO A 117 1.14 -2.47 -15.03
C PRO A 117 0.13 -1.41 -15.44
N GLU A 118 -0.58 -0.81 -14.46
CA GLU A 118 -1.69 0.11 -14.70
C GLU A 118 -1.38 1.48 -14.08
N THR A 119 -1.60 2.55 -14.84
CA THR A 119 -1.39 3.92 -14.34
C THR A 119 -2.26 4.22 -13.12
N ALA A 120 -3.49 3.71 -13.11
CA ALA A 120 -4.45 3.92 -12.01
C ALA A 120 -4.06 3.18 -10.71
N THR A 121 -3.12 2.23 -10.75
CA THR A 121 -2.59 1.56 -9.56
C THR A 121 -1.21 2.07 -9.18
N SER A 122 -0.53 2.80 -10.06
CA SER A 122 0.83 3.35 -9.89
C SER A 122 0.89 4.56 -8.94
N LEU A 123 0.22 4.46 -7.80
CA LEU A 123 0.11 5.49 -6.77
C LEU A 123 0.05 4.82 -5.39
N GLY A 124 0.63 5.51 -4.41
CA GLY A 124 0.75 5.02 -3.05
C GLY A 124 0.50 6.13 -2.04
N VAL A 125 0.01 5.74 -0.88
CA VAL A 125 -0.19 6.60 0.29
C VAL A 125 0.55 5.99 1.47
N LYS A 126 1.17 6.83 2.29
CA LYS A 126 1.76 6.43 3.57
C LYS A 126 1.24 7.33 4.67
N LEU A 127 1.49 6.94 5.91
CA LEU A 127 1.27 7.79 7.08
C LEU A 127 2.64 8.02 7.72
N GLU A 128 2.94 9.26 8.06
CA GLU A 128 4.19 9.65 8.68
C GLU A 128 3.90 10.65 9.79
N ASN A 129 4.06 10.21 11.04
CA ASN A 129 3.79 11.01 12.23
C ASN A 129 2.35 11.55 12.30
N GLY A 130 1.39 10.78 11.77
CA GLY A 130 -0.03 11.16 11.73
C GLY A 130 -0.46 11.98 10.52
N ASP A 131 0.46 12.30 9.61
CA ASP A 131 0.16 12.98 8.34
C ASP A 131 0.29 12.05 7.14
N LEU A 132 -0.61 12.23 6.16
CA LEU A 132 -0.61 11.50 4.89
C LEU A 132 0.31 12.18 3.87
#